data_AF-A0A0B6YS87-F1
#
_entry.id   AF-A0A0B6YS87-F1
#
_cell.length_a   1.000
_cell.length_b   1.000
_cell.length_c   1.000
_cell.angle_alpha   90.00
_cell.angle_beta   90.00
_cell.angle_gamma   90.00
#
_symmetry.space_group_name_H-M   'P 1'
#
loop_
_entity.id
_entity.type
_entity.pdbx_description
1 polymer ?
#
loop_
_entity_poly.entity_id
_entity_poly.type
_entity_poly.pdbx_seq_one_letter_code
_entity_poly.pdbx_strand_id
1 'polypeptide(L)'
;NGLNGAKVKFIDAKGQFAEHCREFENAHRDLLQRFEQMKTQCQELQRDLTMRRCLANREEVLKLCARVENVQSQLESHYTILEQKIPLLEKHWEESLERINNE
;
A
#
# COMPACT_ATOMS: atom_id res chain seq x y z
N ASN A 1 -24.30 -35.39 -16.45
CA ASN A 1 -23.92 -34.02 -16.88
C ASN A 1 -23.51 -33.15 -15.69
N GLY A 2 -22.44 -33.54 -14.99
CA GLY A 2 -22.00 -32.97 -13.71
C GLY A 2 -20.76 -32.08 -13.82
N LEU A 3 -20.75 -31.12 -14.75
CA LEU A 3 -19.58 -30.24 -14.99
C LEU A 3 -19.76 -28.80 -14.46
N ASN A 4 -20.81 -28.53 -13.69
CA ASN A 4 -21.10 -27.18 -13.19
C ASN A 4 -20.68 -26.95 -11.72
N GLY A 5 -20.20 -27.97 -11.01
CA GLY A 5 -19.75 -27.85 -9.62
C GLY A 5 -18.26 -27.49 -9.44
N ALA A 6 -17.44 -27.68 -10.48
CA ALA A 6 -15.98 -27.50 -10.43
C ALA A 6 -15.51 -26.13 -10.94
N LYS A 7 -16.39 -25.35 -11.58
CA LYS A 7 -16.08 -23.97 -11.96
C LYS A 7 -16.32 -23.06 -10.76
N VAL A 8 -15.25 -22.45 -10.27
CA VAL A 8 -15.23 -21.35 -9.29
C VAL A 8 -15.30 -21.77 -7.81
N LYS A 9 -14.30 -22.53 -7.34
CA LYS A 9 -13.75 -22.36 -5.98
C LYS A 9 -12.31 -21.81 -6.01
N PHE A 10 -11.95 -21.14 -7.11
CA PHE A 10 -10.55 -20.83 -7.43
C PHE A 10 -9.97 -19.65 -6.65
N ILE A 11 -10.80 -18.90 -5.94
CA ILE A 11 -10.36 -17.86 -5.01
C ILE A 11 -11.23 -18.01 -3.79
N ASP A 12 -10.70 -18.61 -2.73
CA ASP A 12 -11.33 -18.46 -1.42
C ASP A 12 -11.30 -16.96 -1.12
N ALA A 13 -12.46 -16.31 -1.21
CA ALA A 13 -12.61 -14.89 -0.85
C ALA A 13 -12.22 -14.63 0.62
N LYS A 14 -12.00 -15.69 1.41
CA LYS A 14 -11.52 -15.68 2.80
C LYS A 14 -10.15 -16.36 2.98
N GLY A 15 -9.46 -16.73 1.90
CA GLY A 15 -8.12 -17.33 1.96
C GLY A 15 -7.01 -16.32 2.22
N GLN A 16 -5.82 -16.81 2.57
CA GLN A 16 -4.64 -15.98 2.93
C GLN A 16 -4.28 -14.96 1.83
N PHE A 17 -4.45 -15.31 0.55
CA PHE A 17 -4.24 -14.39 -0.57
C PHE A 17 -5.26 -13.24 -0.60
N ALA A 18 -6.55 -13.55 -0.41
CA ALA A 18 -7.61 -12.53 -0.40
C ALA A 18 -7.49 -11.59 0.82
N GLU A 19 -7.05 -12.11 1.97
CA GLU A 19 -6.72 -11.30 3.13
C GLU A 19 -5.51 -10.39 2.87
N HIS A 20 -4.42 -10.92 2.32
CA HIS A 20 -3.25 -10.13 1.92
C HIS A 20 -3.61 -9.00 0.97
N CYS A 21 -4.38 -9.27 -0.09
CA CYS A 21 -4.80 -8.24 -1.04
C CYS A 21 -5.61 -7.13 -0.35
N ARG A 22 -6.53 -7.46 0.55
CA ARG A 22 -7.32 -6.47 1.31
C ARG A 22 -6.44 -5.60 2.21
N GLU A 23 -5.54 -6.23 2.97
CA GLU A 23 -4.60 -5.50 3.84
C GLU A 23 -3.71 -4.56 3.02
N PHE A 24 -3.16 -5.05 1.91
CA PHE A 24 -2.32 -4.28 1.02
C PHE A 24 -3.07 -3.09 0.41
N GLU A 25 -4.27 -3.31 -0.13
CA GLU A 25 -5.09 -2.24 -0.72
C GLU A 25 -5.44 -1.15 0.29
N ASN A 26 -5.79 -1.52 1.53
CA ASN A 26 -6.08 -0.57 2.59
C ASN A 26 -4.83 0.25 2.97
N ALA A 27 -3.71 -0.43 3.21
CA ALA A 27 -2.45 0.21 3.56
C ALA A 27 -1.95 1.15 2.45
N HIS A 28 -2.08 0.74 1.18
CA HIS A 28 -1.71 1.54 0.02
C HIS A 28 -2.63 2.76 -0.16
N ARG A 29 -3.94 2.59 0.04
CA ARG A 29 -4.93 3.69 -0.03
C ARG A 29 -4.64 4.77 1.03
N ASP A 30 -4.39 4.35 2.26
CA ASP A 30 -4.06 5.26 3.36
C ASP A 30 -2.77 6.04 3.07
N LEU A 31 -1.75 5.37 2.53
CA LEU A 31 -0.50 6.00 2.16
C LEU A 31 -0.68 7.03 1.04
N LEU A 32 -1.43 6.69 -0.01
CA LEU A 32 -1.74 7.61 -1.11
C LEU A 32 -2.49 8.85 -0.60
N GLN A 33 -3.45 8.68 0.29
CA GLN A 33 -4.20 9.80 0.87
C GLN A 33 -3.27 10.74 1.65
N ARG A 34 -2.37 10.19 2.48
CA ARG A 34 -1.39 10.97 3.24
C ARG A 34 -0.41 11.70 2.31
N PHE A 35 0.05 11.03 1.27
CA PHE A 35 0.95 11.61 0.27
C PHE A 35 0.30 12.80 -0.45
N GLU A 36 -0.95 12.64 -0.93
CA GLU A 36 -1.64 13.72 -1.62
C GLU A 36 -1.89 14.92 -0.68
N GLN A 37 -2.22 14.68 0.59
CA GLN A 37 -2.37 15.75 1.58
C GLN A 37 -1.06 16.53 1.80
N MET A 38 0.07 15.83 1.92
CA MET A 38 1.39 16.49 2.05
C MET A 38 1.75 17.28 0.80
N LYS A 39 1.47 16.74 -0.38
CA LYS A 39 1.69 17.44 -1.65
C LYS A 39 0.89 18.74 -1.71
N THR A 40 -0.40 18.73 -1.34
CA THR A 40 -1.21 19.95 -1.27
C THR A 40 -0.57 20.98 -0.33
N GLN A 41 -0.15 20.57 0.87
CA GLN A 41 0.47 21.47 1.84
C GLN A 41 1.81 22.03 1.37
N CYS A 42 2.64 21.21 0.70
CA CYS A 42 3.89 21.65 0.12
C CYS A 42 3.65 22.68 -1.01
N GLN A 43 2.64 22.45 -1.85
CA GLN A 43 2.26 23.39 -2.91
C GLN A 43 1.71 24.71 -2.37
N GLU A 44 0.94 24.68 -1.28
CA GLU A 44 0.46 25.89 -0.59
C GLU A 44 1.61 26.69 0.01
N LEU A 45 2.52 26.04 0.74
CA LEU A 45 3.70 26.68 1.29
C LEU A 45 4.59 27.28 0.20
N GLN A 46 4.80 26.55 -0.89
CA GLN A 46 5.52 27.05 -2.05
C GLN A 46 4.84 28.31 -2.61
N ARG A 47 3.51 28.31 -2.73
CA ARG A 47 2.73 29.48 -3.20
C ARG A 47 2.87 30.67 -2.26
N ASP A 48 2.87 30.43 -0.95
CA ASP A 48 3.03 31.48 0.06
C ASP A 48 4.40 32.15 -0.04
N LEU A 49 5.45 31.35 -0.22
CA LEU A 49 6.83 31.84 -0.36
C LEU A 49 7.06 32.54 -1.71
N THR A 50 6.59 31.95 -2.80
CA THR A 50 6.96 32.40 -4.16
C THR A 50 6.01 33.44 -4.73
N MET A 51 4.70 33.30 -4.51
CA MET A 51 3.69 34.20 -5.07
C MET A 51 3.26 35.25 -4.06
N ARG A 52 2.99 34.86 -2.79
CA ARG A 52 2.56 35.81 -1.76
C ARG A 52 3.72 36.52 -1.06
N ARG A 53 4.95 36.00 -1.22
CA ARG A 53 6.19 36.53 -0.63
C ARG A 53 6.10 36.65 0.90
N CYS A 54 5.31 35.78 1.53
CA CYS A 54 5.19 35.68 2.97
C CYS A 54 6.46 35.06 3.55
N LEU A 55 6.90 35.51 4.73
CA LEU A 55 7.90 34.78 5.50
C LEU A 55 7.26 33.49 6.01
N ALA A 56 7.80 32.33 5.63
CA ALA A 56 7.31 31.05 6.14
C ALA A 56 7.61 30.91 7.64
N ASN A 57 6.65 30.40 8.41
CA ASN A 57 6.87 30.08 9.81
C ASN A 57 7.81 28.86 9.89
N ARG A 58 8.99 29.06 10.46
CA ARG A 58 10.01 28.01 10.64
C ARG A 58 9.46 26.76 11.35
N GLU A 59 8.56 26.93 12.32
CA GLU A 59 7.97 25.81 13.05
C GLU A 59 7.05 24.96 12.14
N GLU A 60 6.27 25.60 11.27
CA GLU A 60 5.40 24.90 10.32
C GLU A 60 6.21 24.14 9.27
N VAL A 61 7.32 24.72 8.80
CA VAL A 61 8.25 24.06 7.89
C VAL A 61 8.85 22.81 8.54
N LEU A 62 9.34 22.92 9.78
CA LEU A 62 9.90 21.77 10.51
C LEU A 62 8.87 20.66 10.75
N LYS A 63 7.62 21.03 11.07
CA LYS A 63 6.51 20.07 11.19
C LYS A 63 6.23 19.36 9.86
N LEU A 64 6.27 20.08 8.74
CA LEU A 64 6.09 19.49 7.42
C LEU A 64 7.24 18.53 7.08
N CYS A 65 8.50 18.91 7.33
CA CYS A 65 9.66 18.04 7.16
C CYS A 65 9.53 16.74 7.96
N ALA A 66 9.20 16.84 9.26
CA ALA A 66 9.02 15.66 10.10
C ALA A 66 7.89 14.73 9.60
N ARG A 67 6.82 15.30 9.04
CA ARG A 67 5.73 14.52 8.42
C ARG A 67 6.18 13.81 7.15
N VAL A 68 6.98 14.46 6.31
CA VAL A 68 7.57 13.85 5.12
C VAL A 68 8.47 12.68 5.50
N GLU A 69 9.38 12.88 6.46
CA GLU A 69 10.27 11.82 6.97
C GLU A 69 9.47 10.63 7.53
N ASN A 70 8.41 10.91 8.29
CA ASN A 70 7.55 9.86 8.84
C ASN A 70 6.82 9.05 7.75
N VAL A 71 6.33 9.70 6.70
CA VAL A 71 5.70 8.99 5.56
C VAL A 71 6.73 8.19 4.79
N GLN A 72 7.95 8.70 4.60
CA GLN A 72 9.02 7.96 3.94
C GLN A 72 9.38 6.68 4.72
N SER A 73 9.53 6.78 6.04
CA SER A 73 9.79 5.60 6.89
C SER A 73 8.64 4.58 6.83
N GLN A 74 7.39 5.03 6.76
CA GLN A 74 6.24 4.12 6.57
C GLN A 74 6.26 3.42 5.21
N LEU A 75 6.61 4.14 4.14
CA LEU A 75 6.73 3.56 2.80
C LEU A 75 7.83 2.49 2.75
N GLU A 76 8.99 2.76 3.36
CA GLU A 76 10.08 1.78 3.49
C GLU A 76 9.62 0.54 4.26
N SER A 77 8.94 0.72 5.39
CA SER A 77 8.38 -0.40 6.16
C SER A 77 7.36 -1.21 5.36
N HIS A 78 6.46 -0.56 4.62
CA HIS A 78 5.48 -1.23 3.79
C HIS A 78 6.16 -2.03 2.66
N TYR A 79 7.21 -1.48 2.06
CA TYR A 79 8.01 -2.16 1.05
C TYR A 79 8.65 -3.43 1.60
N THR A 80 9.29 -3.36 2.78
CA THR A 80 9.87 -4.55 3.43
C THR A 80 8.82 -5.61 3.77
N ILE A 81 7.62 -5.21 4.22
CA ILE A 81 6.52 -6.16 4.49
C ILE A 81 6.08 -6.87 3.22
N LEU A 82 6.01 -6.16 2.08
CA LEU A 82 5.68 -6.76 0.79
C LEU A 82 6.75 -7.77 0.37
N GLU A 83 8.02 -7.39 0.42
CA GLU A 83 9.13 -8.28 0.08
C GLU A 83 9.11 -9.57 0.90
N GLN A 84 8.78 -9.49 2.19
CA GLN A 84 8.66 -10.66 3.06
C GLN A 84 7.44 -11.54 2.73
N LYS A 85 6.35 -10.98 2.22
CA LYS A 85 5.14 -11.73 1.87
C LYS A 85 5.23 -12.44 0.51
N ILE A 86 6.01 -11.93 -0.45
CA ILE A 86 6.21 -12.55 -1.77
C ILE A 86 6.51 -14.06 -1.69
N PRO A 87 7.56 -14.54 -1.00
CA PRO A 87 7.91 -15.96 -1.01
C PRO A 87 6.84 -16.85 -0.36
N LEU A 88 6.07 -16.31 0.59
CA LEU A 88 4.95 -17.04 1.22
C LEU A 88 3.79 -17.25 0.24
N LEU A 89 3.50 -16.24 -0.57
CA LEU A 89 2.45 -16.31 -1.59
C LEU A 89 2.87 -17.20 -2.76
N GLU A 90 4.14 -17.12 -3.18
CA GLU A 90 4.70 -18.02 -4.21
C GLU A 90 4.61 -19.48 -3.78
N LYS A 91 5.04 -19.80 -2.56
CA LYS A 91 4.91 -21.15 -2.00
C LYS A 91 3.45 -21.62 -1.95
N HIS A 92 2.53 -20.77 -1.48
CA HIS A 92 1.11 -21.11 -1.43
C HIS A 92 0.51 -21.37 -2.82
N TRP A 93 0.96 -20.62 -3.82
CA TRP A 93 0.58 -20.80 -5.21
C TRP A 93 1.11 -22.13 -5.77
N GLU A 94 2.39 -22.44 -5.54
CA GLU A 94 3.01 -23.72 -5.93
C GLU A 94 2.28 -24.92 -5.31
N GLU A 95 2.03 -24.89 -4.00
CA GLU A 95 1.29 -25.95 -3.31
C GLU A 95 -0.15 -26.12 -3.85
N SER A 96 -0.78 -25.02 -4.28
CA SER A 96 -2.11 -25.06 -4.87
C SER A 96 -2.10 -25.66 -6.27
N LEU A 97 -1.08 -25.36 -7.08
CA LEU A 97 -0.89 -25.97 -8.40
C LEU A 97 -0.57 -27.47 -8.30
N GLU A 98 0.27 -27.88 -7.35
CA GLU A 98 0.61 -29.29 -7.13
C GLU A 98 -0.63 -30.10 -6.75
N ARG A 99 -1.49 -29.57 -5.88
CA ARG A 99 -2.77 -30.22 -5.54
C ARG A 99 -3.64 -30.44 -6.78
N ILE A 100 -3.78 -29.43 -7.63
CA ILE A 100 -4.58 -29.53 -8.87
C ILE A 100 -3.99 -30.55 -9.84
N ASN A 101 -2.66 -30.62 -9.97
CA ASN A 101 -2.01 -31.55 -10.89
C ASN A 101 -2.08 -33.00 -10.41
N ASN A 102 -2.26 -33.23 -9.11
CA ASN A 102 -2.35 -34.54 -8.48
C ASN A 102 -3.81 -35.00 -8.21
N GLU A 103 -4.81 -34.20 -8.59
CA GLU A 103 -6.25 -34.53 -8.61
C GLU A 103 -6.69 -35.08 -10.00
#